data_AF-A0A0K0Q5U4-F1
#
_entry.id   AF-A0A0K0Q5U4-F1
#
_cell.length_a   1.000
_cell.length_b   1.000
_cell.length_c   1.000
_cell.angle_alpha   90.00
_cell.angle_beta   90.00
_cell.angle_gamma   90.00
#
_symmetry.space_group_name_H-M   'P 1'
#
loop_
_entity.id
_entity.type
_entity.pdbx_description
1 polymer ?
#
loop_
_entity_poly.entity_id
_entity_poly.type
_entity_poly.pdbx_seq_one_letter_code
_entity_poly.pdbx_strand_id
1 'polypeptide(L)' 'MAVPKKRTSISKKHIRKNNWKKKGYWAALKAFSIGKSLYSSDSTLLKILFEQSKLA' A
#
# COMPACT_ATOMS: atom_id res chain seq x y z
N MET A 1 -26.30 8.36 -18.04
CA MET A 1 -25.41 7.44 -17.29
C MET A 1 -25.60 6.03 -17.83
N ALA A 2 -24.51 5.30 -18.06
CA ALA A 2 -24.60 3.92 -18.52
C ALA A 2 -25.04 3.00 -17.37
N VAL A 3 -26.13 2.25 -17.57
CA VAL A 3 -26.66 1.29 -16.59
C VAL A 3 -26.10 -0.10 -16.90
N PRO A 4 -25.58 -0.84 -15.90
CA PRO A 4 -25.07 -2.18 -16.13
C PRO A 4 -26.21 -3.13 -16.53
N LYS A 5 -26.09 -3.76 -17.70
CA LYS A 5 -27.11 -4.68 -18.22
C LYS A 5 -27.23 -5.98 -17.41
N LYS A 6 -26.12 -6.42 -16.78
CA LYS A 6 -26.02 -7.65 -15.98
C LYS A 6 -25.19 -7.40 -14.73
N ARG A 7 -25.50 -8.13 -13.67
CA ARG A 7 -24.71 -8.08 -12.44
C ARG A 7 -23.33 -8.69 -12.65
N THR A 8 -22.33 -8.17 -11.95
CA THR A 8 -20.99 -8.79 -11.92
C THR A 8 -21.05 -10.16 -11.25
N SER A 9 -20.34 -11.15 -11.81
CA SER A 9 -20.19 -12.45 -11.15
C SER A 9 -19.49 -12.31 -9.79
N ILE A 10 -19.71 -13.27 -8.90
CA ILE A 10 -19.17 -13.26 -7.54
C ILE A 10 -17.63 -13.22 -7.58
N SER A 11 -17.02 -14.03 -8.44
CA SER A 11 -15.56 -14.05 -8.64
C SER A 11 -15.03 -12.67 -9.06
N LYS A 12 -15.64 -12.03 -10.08
CA LYS A 12 -15.22 -10.70 -10.55
C LYS A 12 -15.38 -9.61 -9.47
N LYS A 13 -16.43 -9.70 -8.64
CA LYS A 13 -16.61 -8.82 -7.48
C LYS A 13 -15.50 -9.00 -6.45
N HIS A 14 -15.12 -10.23 -6.14
CA HIS A 14 -14.07 -10.53 -5.16
C HIS A 14 -12.69 -10.09 -5.63
N ILE A 15 -12.33 -10.31 -6.90
CA ILE A 15 -11.05 -9.85 -7.47
C ILE A 15 -10.89 -8.34 -7.32
N ARG A 16 -11.93 -7.56 -7.65
CA ARG A 16 -11.91 -6.10 -7.48
C ARG A 16 -11.69 -5.68 -6.02
N LYS A 17 -12.39 -6.32 -5.07
CA LYS A 17 -12.20 -6.06 -3.64
C LYS A 17 -10.80 -6.46 -3.16
N ASN A 18 -10.27 -7.57 -3.66
CA ASN A 18 -8.96 -8.06 -3.26
C ASN A 18 -7.84 -7.13 -3.73
N ASN A 19 -7.95 -6.58 -4.94
CA ASN A 19 -7.02 -5.57 -5.44
C ASN A 19 -7.02 -4.30 -4.56
N TRP A 20 -8.18 -3.89 -4.06
CA TRP A 20 -8.26 -2.77 -3.11
C TRP A 20 -7.61 -3.11 -1.77
N LYS A 21 -7.89 -4.29 -1.20
CA LYS A 21 -7.27 -4.77 0.05
C LYS A 21 -5.75 -4.96 -0.05
N LYS A 22 -5.24 -5.41 -1.20
CA LYS A 22 -3.80 -5.62 -1.46
C LYS A 22 -2.97 -4.34 -1.28
N LYS A 23 -3.57 -3.17 -1.49
CA LYS A 23 -2.89 -1.87 -1.24
C LYS A 23 -2.53 -1.69 0.23
N GLY A 24 -3.40 -2.12 1.14
CA GLY A 24 -3.14 -2.04 2.59
C GLY A 24 -1.97 -2.91 3.04
N TYR A 25 -1.82 -4.09 2.44
CA TYR A 25 -0.68 -4.98 2.71
C TYR A 25 0.67 -4.31 2.42
N TRP A 26 0.80 -3.64 1.27
CA TRP A 26 2.02 -2.90 0.94
C TRP A 26 2.30 -1.74 1.88
N ALA A 27 1.26 -1.03 2.33
CA ALA A 27 1.41 0.03 3.33
C ALA A 27 1.89 -0.53 4.67
N ALA A 28 1.33 -1.66 5.12
CA ALA A 28 1.73 -2.33 6.35
C ALA A 28 3.19 -2.81 6.29
N LEU A 29 3.63 -3.40 5.17
CA LEU A 29 5.03 -3.81 5.00
C LEU A 29 6.00 -2.63 5.10
N LYS A 30 5.68 -1.51 4.43
CA LYS A 30 6.50 -0.29 4.50
C LYS A 30 6.54 0.26 5.93
N ALA A 31 5.39 0.36 6.60
CA ALA A 31 5.29 0.84 7.97
C ALA A 31 6.07 -0.06 8.96
N PHE A 32 6.00 -1.37 8.79
CA PHE A 32 6.75 -2.33 9.62
C PHE A 32 8.26 -2.16 9.45
N SER A 33 8.75 -2.02 8.21
CA SER A 33 10.17 -1.75 7.94
C SER A 33 10.65 -0.45 8.60
N ILE A 34 9.81 0.58 8.59
CA ILE A 34 10.11 1.87 9.26
C ILE A 34 10.10 1.72 10.79
N GLY A 35 9.15 0.99 11.36
CA GLY A 35 9.11 0.73 12.80
C GLY A 35 10.35 -0.03 13.29
N LYS A 36 10.82 -1.01 12.51
CA LYS A 36 12.04 -1.76 12.81
C LYS A 36 13.30 -0.88 12.77
N SER A 37 13.42 0.03 11.80
CA SER A 37 14.58 0.94 11.73
C SER A 37 14.58 1.97 12.86
N LEU A 38 13.40 2.47 13.24
CA LEU A 38 13.23 3.34 14.41
C LEU A 38 13.65 2.66 15.71
N TYR A 39 13.24 1.41 15.91
CA TYR A 39 13.56 0.65 17.12
C TYR A 39 15.07 0.34 17.25
N SER A 40 15.78 0.19 16.13
CA SER A 40 17.20 -0.20 16.12
C SER A 40 18.18 0.97 16.28
N SER A 41 17.71 2.22 16.37
CA SER A 41 18.57 3.43 16.40
C SER A 41 19.55 3.56 15.21
N ASP A 42 19.27 2.95 14.07
CA ASP A 42 20.00 3.19 12.81
C ASP A 42 19.35 4.33 12.02
N SER A 43 19.68 5.55 12.45
CA SER A 43 19.19 6.82 11.90
C SER A 43 19.56 7.10 10.43
N THR A 44 20.40 6.27 9.82
CA THR A 44 20.89 6.40 8.44
C THR A 44 19.80 6.12 7.41
N LEU A 45 18.95 5.11 7.64
CA LEU A 45 17.86 4.76 6.71
C LEU A 45 16.74 5.80 6.69
N LEU A 46 16.48 6.49 7.81
CA LEU A 46 15.51 7.58 7.88
C LEU A 46 15.92 8.80 7.04
N LYS A 47 17.22 9.13 7.03
CA LYS A 47 17.74 10.29 6.28
C LYS A 47 17.67 10.08 4.77
N ILE A 48 18.02 8.88 4.29
CA ILE A 48 18.02 8.55 2.85
C ILE A 48 16.61 8.60 2.28
N LEU A 49 15.60 8.16 3.04
CA LEU A 49 14.21 8.16 2.59
C LEU A 49 13.54 9.53 2.67
N PHE A 50 13.93 10.38 3.63
CA PHE A 50 13.45 11.76 3.70
C PHE A 50 13.95 12.61 2.51
N GLU A 51 15.22 12.42 2.10
CA GLU A 51 15.77 13.08 0.91
C GLU A 51 15.07 12.66 -0.40
N GLN A 52 14.76 11.37 -0.55
CA GLN A 52 14.01 10.88 -1.72
C GLN A 52 12.61 11.48 -1.82
N SER A 53 11.98 11.86 -0.70
CA SER A 53 10.65 12.47 -0.68
C SER A 53 10.62 13.97 -1.01
N LYS A 54 11.78 14.65 -1.00
CA LYS A 54 11.92 16.06 -1.38
C LYS A 54 12.15 16.28 -2.88
N LEU A 55 12.49 15.24 -3.62
CA LEU A 55 12.83 15.31 -5.05
C LEU A 55 11.66 14.94 -5.98
N ALA A 56 10.46 14.76 -5.44
CA ALA A 56 9.23 14.46 -6.18
C ALA A 56 8.22 15.61 -6.11
#